data_AF-K5BBI6-F1
#
_entry.id   AF-K5BBI6-F1
#
_cell.length_a   1.000
_cell.length_b   1.000
_cell.length_c   1.000
_cell.angle_alpha   90.00
_cell.angle_beta   90.00
_cell.angle_gamma   90.00
#
_symmetry.space_group_name_H-M   'P 1'
#
loop_
_entity.id
_entity.type
_entity.pdbx_description
1 polymer ?
#
loop_
_entity_poly.entity_id
_entity_poly.type
_entity_poly.pdbx_seq_one_letter_code
_entity_poly.pdbx_strand_id
1 'polypeptide(L)'
;DAISLPAERAELRSLPDGLHWDRILFCAKEATYKAWFPVVRRWLGFEDAHITFEVDDTGESGSFRSRILIDPTAPSGPPLEVLEGRWSVRNGLALTAIVL
;
A
#
# COMPACT_ATOMS: atom_id res chain seq x y z
N ASP A 1 -2.32 -4.10 -14.82
CA ASP A 1 -3.23 -5.26 -14.74
C ASP A 1 -2.81 -6.32 -13.74
N ALA A 2 -1.54 -6.71 -13.62
CA ALA A 2 -1.14 -7.77 -12.69
C ALA A 2 -0.98 -7.35 -11.21
N ILE A 3 -0.77 -6.06 -10.91
CA ILE A 3 -0.41 -5.58 -9.56
C ILE A 3 -1.40 -4.55 -8.97
N SER A 4 -2.42 -4.16 -9.73
CA SER A 4 -3.35 -3.10 -9.34
C SER A 4 -4.80 -3.44 -9.64
N LEU A 5 -5.70 -2.94 -8.80
CA LEU A 5 -7.14 -2.99 -8.98
C LEU A 5 -7.61 -1.87 -9.94
N PRO A 6 -8.76 -2.05 -10.62
CA PRO A 6 -9.36 -0.99 -11.42
C PRO A 6 -9.62 0.30 -10.64
N ALA A 7 -10.06 0.20 -9.39
CA ALA A 7 -10.30 1.33 -8.50
C ALA A 7 -9.01 2.12 -8.24
N GLU A 8 -7.93 1.44 -7.88
CA GLU A 8 -6.61 2.06 -7.69
C GLU A 8 -6.17 2.81 -8.94
N ARG A 9 -6.30 2.21 -10.13
CA ARG A 9 -5.96 2.91 -11.38
C ARG A 9 -6.79 4.17 -11.62
N ALA A 10 -8.04 4.21 -11.16
CA ALA A 10 -8.88 5.39 -11.26
C ALA A 10 -8.44 6.47 -10.24
N GLU A 11 -8.16 6.07 -9.01
CA GLU A 11 -7.71 6.94 -7.93
C GLU A 11 -6.31 7.53 -8.23
N LEU A 12 -5.36 6.72 -8.72
CA LEU A 12 -4.02 7.19 -9.08
C LEU A 12 -4.04 8.28 -10.17
N ARG A 13 -5.04 8.28 -11.05
CA ARG A 13 -5.21 9.35 -12.07
C ARG A 13 -5.65 10.69 -11.48
N SER A 14 -6.14 10.71 -10.24
CA SER A 14 -6.48 11.95 -9.53
C SER A 14 -5.35 12.49 -8.66
N LEU A 15 -4.24 11.75 -8.54
CA LEU A 15 -3.07 12.20 -7.78
C LEU A 15 -2.25 13.22 -8.60
N PRO A 16 -1.49 14.10 -7.93
CA PRO A 16 -0.64 15.08 -8.60
C PRO A 16 0.31 14.45 -9.61
N ASP A 17 0.53 15.11 -10.74
CA ASP A 17 1.53 14.70 -11.72
C ASP A 17 2.96 14.84 -11.15
N GLY A 18 3.92 14.20 -11.82
CA GLY A 18 5.35 14.32 -11.51
C GLY A 18 5.96 13.14 -10.75
N LEU A 19 5.14 12.19 -10.29
CA LEU A 19 5.58 10.95 -9.67
C LEU A 19 5.12 9.71 -10.45
N HIS A 20 5.90 8.64 -10.36
CA HIS A 20 5.54 7.31 -10.87
C HIS A 20 4.64 6.58 -9.87
N TRP A 21 3.37 6.98 -9.81
CA TRP A 21 2.39 6.43 -8.88
C TRP A 21 2.16 4.93 -9.00
N ASP A 22 2.32 4.37 -10.19
CA ASP A 22 2.33 2.93 -10.43
C ASP A 22 3.45 2.21 -9.66
N ARG A 23 4.65 2.80 -9.60
CA ARG A 23 5.78 2.27 -8.85
C ARG A 23 5.61 2.45 -7.34
N ILE A 24 5.04 3.58 -6.90
CA ILE A 24 4.74 3.83 -5.49
C ILE A 24 3.67 2.84 -4.99
N LEU A 25 2.61 2.60 -5.78
CA LEU A 25 1.60 1.57 -5.50
C LEU A 25 2.24 0.19 -5.37
N PHE A 26 3.09 -0.20 -6.31
CA PHE A 26 3.79 -1.46 -6.25
C PHE A 26 4.64 -1.59 -4.98
N CYS A 27 5.42 -0.56 -4.63
CA CYS A 27 6.25 -0.54 -3.43
C CYS A 27 5.40 -0.68 -2.15
N ALA A 28 4.26 0.02 -2.08
CA ALA A 28 3.32 -0.08 -0.97
C ALA A 28 2.71 -1.49 -0.85
N LYS A 29 2.36 -2.15 -1.96
CA LYS A 29 1.88 -3.56 -1.96
C LYS A 29 2.93 -4.51 -1.38
N GLU A 30 4.19 -4.34 -1.76
CA GLU A 30 5.29 -5.15 -1.22
C GLU A 30 5.49 -4.91 0.28
N ALA A 31 5.39 -3.65 0.75
CA ALA A 31 5.45 -3.33 2.17
C ALA A 31 4.27 -3.95 2.94
N THR A 32 3.05 -3.90 2.38
CA THR A 32 1.86 -4.58 2.94
C THR A 32 2.13 -6.06 3.11
N TYR A 33 2.61 -6.76 2.07
CA TYR A 33 2.90 -8.19 2.17
C TYR A 33 3.94 -8.49 3.27
N LYS A 34 5.01 -7.70 3.34
CA LYS A 34 6.09 -7.87 4.32
C LYS A 34 5.63 -7.63 5.77
N ALA A 35 4.70 -6.71 6.00
CA ALA A 35 4.09 -6.49 7.31
C ALA A 35 3.06 -7.58 7.66
N TRP A 36 2.30 -8.03 6.66
CA TRP A 36 1.25 -9.04 6.78
C TRP A 36 1.79 -10.44 7.09
N PHE A 37 2.73 -10.94 6.29
CA PHE A 37 3.10 -12.36 6.30
C PHE A 37 3.63 -12.87 7.65
N PRO A 38 4.47 -12.12 8.39
CA PRO A 38 4.93 -12.55 9.71
C PRO A 38 3.79 -12.72 10.74
N VAL A 39 2.73 -11.92 10.63
CA VAL A 39 1.59 -11.92 11.55
C VAL A 39 0.56 -12.97 11.15
N VAL A 40 0.17 -13.01 9.87
CA VAL A 40 -0.97 -13.81 9.40
C VAL A 40 -0.55 -15.16 8.81
N ARG A 41 0.71 -15.29 8.37
CA ARG A 41 1.30 -16.53 7.85
C ARG A 41 0.54 -17.13 6.65
N ARG A 42 -0.09 -16.26 5.85
CA ARG A 42 -0.80 -16.61 4.61
C ARG A 42 -0.34 -15.75 3.46
N TRP A 43 -0.48 -16.28 2.25
CA TRP A 43 -0.28 -15.50 1.03
C TRP A 43 -1.26 -14.31 0.98
N LEU A 44 -0.79 -13.19 0.42
CA LEU A 44 -1.58 -12.00 0.13
C LEU A 44 -1.17 -11.53 -1.27
N GLY A 45 -2.05 -11.75 -2.25
CA GLY A 45 -1.88 -11.32 -3.63
C GLY A 45 -1.99 -9.81 -3.79
N PHE A 46 -1.69 -9.30 -4.99
CA PHE A 46 -1.77 -7.87 -5.26
C PHE A 46 -3.22 -7.37 -5.28
N GLU A 47 -4.14 -8.21 -5.72
CA GLU A 47 -5.58 -7.99 -5.77
C GLU A 47 -6.26 -8.12 -4.39
N ASP A 48 -5.59 -8.73 -3.42
CA ASP A 48 -6.14 -9.00 -2.08
C ASP A 48 -6.06 -7.78 -1.14
N ALA A 49 -5.51 -6.67 -1.61
CA ALA A 49 -5.46 -5.41 -0.89
C ALA A 49 -5.83 -4.25 -1.79
N HIS A 50 -6.60 -3.28 -1.31
CA HIS A 50 -6.84 -1.98 -1.96
C HIS A 50 -6.06 -0.90 -1.22
N ILE A 51 -5.14 -0.23 -1.92
CA ILE A 51 -4.34 0.86 -1.38
C ILE A 51 -4.84 2.21 -1.89
N THR A 52 -5.12 3.12 -0.95
CA THR A 52 -5.38 4.54 -1.21
C THR A 52 -4.23 5.40 -0.70
N PHE A 53 -3.97 6.54 -1.34
CA PHE A 53 -2.89 7.46 -1.00
C PHE A 53 -3.41 8.82 -0.58
N GLU A 54 -2.71 9.46 0.36
CA GLU A 54 -2.77 10.89 0.61
C GLU A 54 -1.38 11.49 0.36
N VAL A 55 -1.35 12.76 -0.02
CA VAL A 55 -0.12 13.48 -0.38
C VAL A 55 0.06 14.65 0.58
N ASP A 56 1.23 14.72 1.22
CA ASP A 56 1.59 15.84 2.07
C ASP A 56 1.90 17.09 1.23
N ASP A 57 1.97 18.26 1.87
CA ASP A 57 2.21 19.57 1.22
C ASP A 57 3.47 19.62 0.33
N THR A 58 4.45 18.76 0.58
CA THR A 58 5.70 18.71 -0.21
C THR A 58 5.52 18.05 -1.58
N GLY A 59 4.45 17.28 -1.79
CA GLY A 59 4.23 16.50 -3.00
C GLY A 59 5.12 15.25 -3.15
N GLU A 60 6.13 15.08 -2.29
CA GLU A 60 7.14 14.01 -2.37
C GLU A 60 7.04 12.98 -1.23
N SER A 61 6.01 13.11 -0.38
CA SER A 61 5.70 12.17 0.70
C SER A 61 4.22 12.17 1.00
N GLY A 62 3.79 11.17 1.76
CA GLY A 62 2.44 11.11 2.28
C GLY A 62 2.13 9.83 3.03
N SER A 63 0.84 9.62 3.26
CA SER A 63 0.30 8.41 3.87
C SER A 63 -0.25 7.46 2.81
N PHE A 64 -0.36 6.19 3.16
CA PHE A 64 -1.18 5.25 2.41
C PHE A 64 -1.94 4.32 3.35
N ARG A 65 -3.09 3.84 2.90
CA ARG A 65 -3.92 2.91 3.65
C ARG A 65 -4.16 1.66 2.82
N SER A 66 -3.71 0.52 3.31
CA SER A 66 -3.89 -0.79 2.67
C SER A 66 -5.04 -1.54 3.33
N ARG A 67 -6.22 -1.55 2.69
CA ARG A 67 -7.38 -2.33 3.13
C ARG A 67 -7.30 -3.75 2.61
N ILE A 68 -7.34 -4.74 3.50
CA ILE A 68 -7.33 -6.17 3.13
C ILE A 68 -8.73 -6.59 2.65
N LEU A 69 -8.79 -7.30 1.53
CA LEU A 69 -10.03 -7.71 0.85
C LEU A 69 -10.35 -9.21 0.99
N ILE A 70 -9.44 -9.95 1.63
CA ILE A 70 -9.61 -11.36 1.98
C ILE A 70 -9.74 -11.51 3.50
N ASP A 71 -9.92 -12.74 4.00
CA ASP A 71 -9.97 -13.01 5.44
C ASP A 71 -8.75 -12.40 6.16
N PRO A 72 -8.93 -11.41 7.06
CA PRO A 72 -7.86 -10.69 7.74
C PRO A 72 -7.38 -11.37 9.04
N THR A 73 -7.91 -12.54 9.39
CA THR A 73 -7.68 -13.20 10.68
C THR A 73 -6.23 -13.64 10.85
N ALA A 74 -5.60 -13.21 11.95
CA ALA A 74 -4.29 -13.68 12.38
C ALA A 74 -4.43 -14.88 13.35
N PRO A 75 -3.42 -15.76 13.47
CA PRO A 75 -3.42 -16.86 14.44
C PRO A 75 -3.53 -16.40 15.90
N SER A 76 -3.13 -15.16 16.19
CA SER A 76 -3.23 -14.51 17.50
C SER A 76 -3.31 -13.00 17.34
N GLY A 77 -4.00 -12.33 18.26
CA GLY A 77 -4.21 -10.88 18.21
C GLY A 77 -5.41 -10.47 17.34
N PRO A 78 -5.62 -9.16 17.15
CA PRO A 78 -6.70 -8.66 16.31
C PRO A 78 -6.47 -8.97 14.82
N PRO A 79 -7.53 -9.03 14.00
CA PRO A 79 -7.41 -9.16 12.55
C PRO A 79 -6.72 -7.92 11.94
N LEU A 80 -5.94 -8.14 10.87
CA LEU A 80 -5.31 -7.07 10.10
C LEU A 80 -6.22 -6.62 8.96
N GLU A 81 -7.27 -5.86 9.26
CA GLU A 81 -8.22 -5.37 8.26
C GLU A 81 -7.64 -4.22 7.42
N VAL A 82 -6.84 -3.37 8.06
CA VAL A 82 -6.25 -2.17 7.47
C VAL A 82 -4.84 -2.00 8.03
N LEU A 83 -3.89 -1.78 7.13
CA LEU A 83 -2.52 -1.45 7.47
C LEU A 83 -2.25 -0.01 7.00
N GLU A 84 -1.90 0.86 7.94
CA GLU A 84 -1.51 2.23 7.67
C GLU A 84 0.00 2.31 7.45
N GLY A 85 0.40 3.09 6.45
CA GLY A 85 1.79 3.26 6.09
C GLY A 85 2.11 4.67 5.62
N ARG A 86 3.40 4.90 5.39
CA ARG A 86 3.92 6.13 4.81
C ARG A 86 4.74 5.83 3.57
N TRP A 87 4.72 6.76 2.63
CA TRP A 87 5.53 6.72 1.42
C TRP A 87 6.35 8.01 1.27
N SER A 88 7.48 7.92 0.58
CA SER A 88 8.25 9.08 0.14
C SER A 88 9.04 8.77 -1.12
N VAL A 89 9.22 9.77 -1.98
CA VAL A 89 10.12 9.72 -3.14
C VAL A 89 11.21 10.77 -2.97
N ARG A 90 12.47 10.33 -2.87
CA ARG A 90 13.62 11.23 -2.81
C ARG A 90 14.80 10.61 -3.54
N ASN A 91 15.62 11.44 -4.18
CA ASN A 91 16.82 11.01 -4.89
C ASN A 91 16.56 9.86 -5.90
N GLY A 92 15.41 9.89 -6.58
CA GLY A 92 15.01 8.87 -7.54
C GLY A 92 14.58 7.52 -6.93
N LEU A 93 14.40 7.43 -5.61
CA LEU A 93 13.98 6.22 -4.91
C LEU A 93 12.61 6.40 -4.28
N ALA A 94 11.74 5.40 -4.43
CA ALA A 94 10.52 5.27 -3.65
C ALA A 94 10.78 4.42 -2.39
N LEU A 95 10.32 4.90 -1.24
CA LEU A 95 10.34 4.18 0.03
C LEU A 95 8.93 4.10 0.59
N THR A 96 8.57 2.95 1.15
CA THR A 96 7.32 2.73 1.85
C THR A 96 7.56 1.95 3.13
N ALA A 97 6.87 2.32 4.20
CA ALA A 97 6.98 1.63 5.49
C ALA A 97 5.59 1.48 6.15
N ILE A 98 5.41 0.35 6.83
CA ILE A 98 4.28 0.03 7.70
C ILE A 98 4.87 -0.42 9.03
N VAL A 99 4.28 0.06 10.13
CA VAL A 99 4.58 -0.39 11.50
C VAL A 99 3.25 -0.71 12.16
N LEU A 100 3.12 -1.93 12.70
CA LEU A 100 1.90 -2.48 13.31
C LEU A 100 1.86 -2.26 14.82
#